data_AF-W1Y4B7-F1
#
_entry.id   AF-W1Y4B7-F1
#
_cell.length_a   1.000
_cell.length_b   1.000
_cell.length_c   1.000
_cell.angle_alpha   90.00
_cell.angle_beta   90.00
_cell.angle_gamma   90.00
#
_symmetry.space_group_name_H-M   'P 1'
#
loop_
_entity.id
_entity.type
_entity.pdbx_description
1 polymer ?
#
loop_
_entity_poly.entity_id
_entity_poly.type
_entity_poly.pdbx_seq_one_letter_code
_entity_poly.pdbx_strand_id
1 'polypeptide(L)' 'MLTKDLSITFCGVKFPNPFCLSSSPVGNCYEMCAKAYDTG' A
#
# COMPACT_ATOMS: atom_id res chain seq x y z
N MET A 1 4.93 22.22 -9.55
CA MET A 1 4.85 20.76 -9.79
C MET A 1 3.39 20.39 -9.94
N LEU A 2 3.05 19.54 -10.91
CA LEU A 2 1.70 18.98 -11.01
C LEU A 2 1.59 17.85 -9.98
N THR A 3 0.70 17.98 -9.00
CA THR A 3 0.43 16.88 -8.05
C THR A 3 -0.54 15.92 -8.72
N LYS A 4 -0.15 14.65 -8.89
CA LYS A 4 -1.01 13.59 -9.43
C LYS A 4 -1.63 12.82 -8.27
N ASP A 5 -2.95 12.72 -8.27
CA ASP A 5 -3.67 11.81 -7.37
C ASP A 5 -3.47 10.38 -7.87
N LEU A 6 -2.92 9.52 -7.00
CA LEU A 6 -2.70 8.09 -7.26
C LEU A 6 -3.75 7.20 -6.60
N SER A 7 -4.74 7.78 -5.90
CA SER A 7 -5.74 7.00 -5.19
C SER A 7 -6.64 6.21 -6.14
N ILE A 8 -7.06 5.02 -5.71
CA ILE A 8 -7.94 4.14 -6.47
C ILE A 8 -9.03 3.55 -5.56
N THR A 9 -10.13 3.11 -6.17
CA THR A 9 -11.09 2.23 -5.51
C THR A 9 -11.06 0.87 -6.18
N PHE A 10 -10.76 -0.17 -5.42
CA PHE A 10 -10.72 -1.55 -5.89
C PHE A 10 -11.59 -2.42 -5.01
N CYS A 11 -12.51 -3.18 -5.61
CA CYS A 11 -13.50 -4.00 -4.88
C CYS A 11 -14.29 -3.23 -3.81
N GLY A 12 -14.55 -1.94 -4.02
CA GLY A 12 -15.25 -1.08 -3.05
C GLY A 12 -14.39 -0.53 -1.91
N VAL A 13 -13.10 -0.86 -1.85
CA VAL A 13 -12.13 -0.34 -0.87
C VAL A 13 -11.31 0.78 -1.50
N LYS A 14 -11.19 1.91 -0.79
CA LYS A 14 -10.36 3.04 -1.21
C LYS A 14 -8.92 2.84 -0.76
N PHE A 15 -7.98 2.92 -1.70
CA PHE A 15 -6.54 2.89 -1.45
C PHE A 15 -5.93 4.26 -1.78
N PRO A 16 -4.97 4.76 -0.98
CA PRO A 16 -4.30 6.05 -1.24
C PRO A 16 -3.38 5.99 -2.46
N ASN A 17 -2.92 4.80 -2.83
CA ASN A 17 -2.11 4.51 -4.02
C ASN A 17 -2.36 3.05 -4.47
N PRO A 18 -1.96 2.63 -5.69
CA PRO A 18 -2.25 1.29 -6.20
C PRO A 18 -1.21 0.23 -5.78
N PHE A 19 -0.26 0.54 -4.88
CA PHE A 19 0.84 -0.34 -4.52
C PHE A 19 0.49 -1.13 -3.25
N CYS A 20 0.65 -2.44 -3.30
CA CYS A 20 0.38 -3.35 -2.18
C CYS A 20 1.57 -4.28 -1.94
N LEU A 21 1.79 -4.69 -0.68
CA LEU A 21 2.66 -5.81 -0.39
C LEU A 21 2.02 -7.11 -0.92
N SER A 22 2.81 -7.93 -1.60
CA SER A 22 2.37 -9.26 -2.01
C SER A 22 2.44 -10.23 -0.82
N SER A 23 1.59 -11.26 -0.82
CA SER A 23 1.70 -12.39 0.09
C SER A 23 2.94 -13.21 -0.28
N SER A 24 4.10 -12.79 0.22
CA SER A 24 5.41 -13.35 -0.06
C SER A 24 6.36 -13.04 1.12
N PRO A 25 7.67 -13.38 1.06
CA PRO A 25 8.61 -13.08 2.14
C PRO A 25 8.65 -11.60 2.58
N VAL A 26 8.21 -10.67 1.73
CA VAL A 26 8.15 -9.23 2.04
C VAL A 26 7.01 -8.84 3.00
N GLY A 27 6.07 -9.75 3.27
CA GLY A 27 4.95 -9.57 4.21
C GLY A 27 4.87 -10.70 5.25
N ASN A 28 6.02 -11.24 5.67
CA ASN A 28 6.10 -12.47 6.47
C ASN A 28 5.73 -12.31 7.96
N CYS A 29 5.84 -11.10 8.52
CA CYS A 29 5.46 -10.84 9.90
C CYS A 29 4.88 -9.44 10.09
N TYR A 30 4.27 -9.22 11.26
CA TYR A 30 3.62 -7.96 11.62
C TYR A 30 4.54 -6.75 11.45
N GLU A 31 5.78 -6.84 11.92
CA GLU A 31 6.74 -5.74 11.91
C GLU A 31 7.09 -5.29 10.49
N MET A 32 7.14 -6.23 9.54
CA MET A 32 7.40 -5.92 8.14
C MET A 32 6.22 -5.18 7.50
N CYS A 33 5.00 -5.67 7.73
CA CYS A 33 3.78 -5.03 7.22
C CYS A 33 3.58 -3.63 7.84
N ALA A 34 3.78 -3.49 9.15
CA ALA A 34 3.67 -2.23 9.86
C ALA A 34 4.66 -1.20 9.29
N LYS A 35 5.93 -1.58 9.15
CA LYS A 35 6.96 -0.69 8.58
C LYS A 35 6.66 -0.27 7.15
N ALA A 36 6.10 -1.16 6.32
CA ALA A 36 5.73 -0.81 4.95
C ALA A 36 4.64 0.27 4.92
N TYR A 37 3.60 0.14 5.76
CA TYR A 37 2.55 1.17 5.84
C TYR A 37 3.04 2.48 6.44
N ASP A 38 3.98 2.46 7.38
CA ASP A 38 4.62 3.67 7.91
C ASP A 38 5.47 4.39 6.84
N THR A 39 5.98 3.65 5.85
CA THR A 39 6.81 4.19 4.77
C THR A 39 5.98 4.79 3.62
N GLY A 40 4.74 4.32 3.44
CA GLY A 40 3.80 4.77 2.40
C GLY A 40 3.91 4.00 1.09
#